data_AF-A0A1M4WBD8-F1
#
_entry.id   AF-A0A1M4WBD8-F1
#
_cell.length_a   1.000
_cell.length_b   1.000
_cell.length_c   1.000
_cell.angle_alpha   90.00
_cell.angle_beta   90.00
_cell.angle_gamma   90.00
#
_symmetry.space_group_name_H-M   'P 1'
#
loop_
_entity.id
_entity.type
_entity.pdbx_description
1 polymer ?
#
loop_
_entity_poly.entity_id
_entity_poly.type
_entity_poly.pdbx_seq_one_letter_code
_entity_poly.pdbx_strand_id
1 'polypeptide(L)'
;MIWQRRAVGRVGPGGIRGAMPTFRLSYEQRMAEGWDAVVPVDENEAERPIDPTPAQVTRMLAALRWPADILVGNDLRDTRAIDMSRAVSAACQAEAYDMSFARLVRERGIARVHAYTLRDRGLSIISQRLTKMGVPAWPDDAR
;
A
#
# COMPACT_ATOMS: atom_id res chain seq x y z
N MET A 1 6.70 -17.87 -12.90
CA MET A 1 6.47 -16.42 -12.71
C MET A 1 6.38 -16.13 -11.21
N ILE A 2 7.21 -15.23 -10.68
CA ILE A 2 7.52 -15.10 -9.23
C ILE A 2 6.68 -14.01 -8.53
N TRP A 3 5.81 -13.30 -9.25
CA TRP A 3 5.00 -12.22 -8.69
C TRP A 3 3.89 -12.69 -7.73
N GLN A 4 3.45 -13.95 -7.85
CA GLN A 4 2.36 -14.53 -7.05
C GLN A 4 2.77 -14.87 -5.61
N ARG A 5 4.07 -14.83 -5.28
CA ARG A 5 4.64 -15.26 -3.99
C ARG A 5 4.89 -14.13 -2.98
N ARG A 6 4.54 -12.88 -3.32
CA ARG A 6 4.68 -11.75 -2.39
C ARG A 6 3.45 -11.67 -1.49
N ALA A 7 3.67 -11.37 -0.21
CA ALA A 7 2.60 -11.14 0.77
C ALA A 7 1.54 -10.22 0.16
N VAL A 8 0.42 -10.81 -0.23
CA VAL A 8 -0.73 -10.08 -0.72
C VAL A 8 -1.29 -9.40 0.53
N GLY A 9 -1.07 -8.09 0.65
CA GLY A 9 -1.86 -7.28 1.57
C GLY A 9 -3.34 -7.60 1.37
N ARG A 10 -4.15 -7.45 2.41
CA ARG A 10 -5.56 -7.88 2.48
C ARG A 10 -6.30 -7.62 1.15
N VAL A 11 -6.43 -8.63 0.30
CA VAL A 11 -7.12 -8.49 -1.00
C VAL A 11 -8.60 -8.71 -0.74
N GLY A 12 -9.33 -7.60 -0.73
CA GLY A 12 -10.77 -7.54 -0.57
C GLY A 12 -11.18 -6.19 -0.01
N PRO A 13 -12.30 -5.59 -0.45
CA PRO A 13 -12.75 -4.32 0.09
C PRO A 13 -12.99 -4.48 1.59
N GLY A 14 -12.13 -3.85 2.38
CA GLY A 14 -12.29 -3.77 3.83
C GLY A 14 -13.59 -3.07 4.16
N GLY A 15 -14.60 -3.83 4.59
CA GLY A 15 -15.79 -3.26 5.24
C GLY A 15 -17.15 -3.66 4.65
N ILE A 16 -17.22 -4.35 3.51
CA ILE A 16 -18.48 -4.97 3.10
C ILE A 16 -18.54 -6.35 3.77
N ARG A 17 -19.17 -6.43 4.95
CA ARG A 17 -19.73 -7.71 5.40
C ARG A 17 -20.82 -8.05 4.38
N GLY A 18 -20.47 -8.88 3.40
CA GLY A 18 -21.42 -9.33 2.41
C GLY A 18 -22.63 -9.92 3.13
N ALA A 19 -23.77 -9.25 3.04
CA ALA A 19 -25.08 -9.86 3.21
C ALA A 19 -25.42 -10.74 1.99
N MET A 20 -24.39 -11.36 1.39
CA MET A 20 -24.59 -12.37 0.37
C MET A 20 -25.10 -13.61 1.09
N PRO A 21 -26.29 -14.12 0.73
CA PRO A 21 -26.72 -15.42 1.20
C PRO A 21 -25.61 -16.42 0.87
N THR A 22 -25.24 -17.27 1.82
CA THR A 22 -24.28 -18.33 1.56
C THR A 22 -24.87 -19.24 0.50
N PHE A 23 -24.47 -19.07 -0.75
CA PHE A 23 -24.88 -19.94 -1.83
C PHE A 23 -24.30 -21.32 -1.54
N ARG A 24 -25.15 -22.23 -1.06
CA ARG A 24 -24.78 -23.59 -0.72
C ARG A 24 -25.59 -24.52 -1.59
N LEU A 25 -24.97 -25.01 -2.66
CA LEU A 25 -25.55 -26.05 -3.50
C LEU A 25 -25.74 -27.34 -2.69
N SER A 26 -26.84 -28.02 -2.96
CA SER A 26 -27.01 -29.39 -2.45
C SER A 26 -25.95 -30.30 -3.05
N TYR A 27 -25.73 -31.46 -2.43
CA TYR A 27 -24.78 -32.45 -2.95
C TYR A 27 -25.14 -32.89 -4.38
N GLU A 28 -26.43 -33.12 -4.65
CA GLU A 28 -26.92 -33.53 -5.97
C GLU A 28 -26.71 -32.45 -7.04
N GLN A 29 -26.93 -31.17 -6.68
CA GLN A 29 -26.69 -30.06 -7.60
C GLN A 29 -25.20 -29.88 -7.93
N ARG A 30 -24.31 -30.05 -6.94
CA ARG A 30 -22.85 -30.03 -7.17
C ARG A 30 -22.38 -31.12 -8.13
N MET A 31 -22.97 -32.32 -8.01
CA MET A 31 -22.67 -33.44 -8.91
C MET A 31 -23.20 -33.18 -10.33
N ALA A 32 -24.41 -32.64 -10.46
CA ALA A 32 -25.00 -32.33 -11.76
C ALA A 32 -24.23 -31.25 -12.55
N GLU A 33 -23.65 -30.28 -11.84
CA GLU A 33 -22.81 -29.23 -12.43
C GLU A 33 -21.33 -29.63 -12.57
N GLY A 34 -20.95 -30.85 -12.16
CA GLY A 34 -19.59 -31.37 -12.33
C GLY A 34 -18.52 -30.78 -11.41
N TRP A 35 -18.91 -30.20 -10.27
CA TRP A 35 -17.96 -29.51 -9.37
C TRP A 35 -17.03 -30.46 -8.60
N ASP A 36 -17.42 -31.72 -8.41
CA ASP A 36 -16.58 -32.76 -7.76
C ASP A 36 -15.58 -33.44 -8.73
N ALA A 37 -15.53 -33.02 -10.00
CA ALA A 37 -14.51 -33.48 -10.95
C ALA A 37 -13.14 -32.77 -10.74
N VAL A 38 -13.12 -31.71 -9.95
CA VAL A 38 -11.89 -31.03 -9.56
C VAL A 38 -11.24 -31.85 -8.45
N VAL A 39 -10.15 -32.53 -8.79
CA VAL A 39 -9.28 -33.16 -7.78
C VAL A 39 -9.02 -32.12 -6.69
N PRO A 40 -9.32 -32.42 -5.40
CA PRO A 40 -9.05 -31.49 -4.33
C PRO A 40 -7.54 -31.24 -4.36
N VAL A 41 -7.16 -30.06 -4.85
CA VAL A 41 -5.84 -29.51 -4.57
C VAL A 41 -5.82 -29.41 -3.06
N ASP A 42 -4.93 -30.15 -2.41
CA ASP A 42 -4.84 -30.20 -0.95
C ASP A 42 -4.88 -28.77 -0.40
N GLU A 43 -6.04 -28.38 0.17
CA GLU A 43 -6.29 -27.01 0.64
C GLU A 43 -5.28 -26.61 1.74
N ASN A 44 -4.53 -27.57 2.26
CA ASN A 44 -3.52 -27.38 3.31
C ASN A 44 -2.16 -26.88 2.81
N GLU A 45 -1.90 -26.84 1.52
CA GLU A 45 -0.61 -26.37 0.99
C GLU A 45 -0.72 -24.99 0.33
N ALA A 46 -1.47 -24.08 0.95
CA ALA A 46 -1.21 -22.67 0.74
C ALA A 46 0.24 -22.39 1.20
N GLU A 47 1.19 -22.40 0.26
CA GLU A 47 2.60 -22.06 0.50
C GLU A 47 2.63 -20.80 1.38
N ARG A 48 3.19 -20.90 2.59
CA ARG A 48 3.26 -19.77 3.51
C ARG A 48 3.93 -18.59 2.79
N PRO A 49 3.39 -17.35 2.90
CA PRO A 49 4.05 -16.17 2.36
C PRO A 49 5.49 -16.13 2.88
N ILE A 50 6.45 -15.95 1.98
CA ILE A 50 7.85 -15.82 2.38
C ILE A 50 7.99 -14.48 3.07
N ASP A 51 8.32 -14.50 4.35
CA ASP A 51 8.60 -13.28 5.11
C ASP A 51 9.80 -12.54 4.50
N PRO A 52 9.72 -11.22 4.34
CA PRO A 52 10.83 -10.45 3.80
C PRO A 52 12.02 -10.51 4.76
N THR A 53 13.22 -10.73 4.21
CA THR A 53 14.46 -10.63 4.96
C THR A 53 14.66 -9.20 5.49
N PRO A 54 15.39 -8.99 6.61
CA PRO A 54 15.68 -7.65 7.12
C PRO A 54 16.26 -6.71 6.05
N ALA A 55 17.14 -7.22 5.18
CA ALA A 55 17.71 -6.46 4.07
C ALA A 55 16.68 -6.01 3.01
N GLN A 56 15.63 -6.80 2.79
CA GLN A 56 14.51 -6.42 1.92
C GLN A 56 13.64 -5.36 2.59
N VAL A 57 13.34 -5.52 3.89
CA VAL A 57 12.62 -4.51 4.67
C VAL A 57 13.38 -3.17 4.69
N THR A 58 14.70 -3.19 4.93
CA THR A 58 15.53 -1.97 4.88
C THR A 58 15.51 -1.32 3.51
N ARG A 59 15.57 -2.10 2.41
CA ARG A 59 15.46 -1.55 1.05
C ARG A 59 14.09 -0.92 0.80
N MET A 60 13.01 -1.54 1.27
CA MET A 60 11.66 -0.98 1.17
C MET A 60 11.51 0.30 2.01
N LEU A 61 12.06 0.32 3.22
CA LEU A 61 12.10 1.52 4.07
C LEU A 61 12.94 2.64 3.45
N ALA A 62 14.06 2.30 2.81
CA ALA A 62 14.88 3.27 2.08
C ALA A 62 14.12 3.82 0.87
N ALA A 63 13.33 2.98 0.18
CA ALA A 63 12.46 3.45 -0.90
C ALA A 63 11.48 4.51 -0.38
N LEU A 64 10.91 4.36 0.82
CA LEU A 64 9.99 5.35 1.42
C LEU A 64 10.63 6.72 1.74
N ARG A 65 11.94 6.90 1.53
CA ARG A 65 12.66 8.16 1.76
C ARG A 65 12.56 9.16 0.60
N TRP A 66 12.11 8.71 -0.58
CA TRP A 66 11.98 9.56 -1.78
C TRP A 66 11.21 10.88 -1.59
N PRO A 67 10.20 11.01 -0.70
CA PRO A 67 9.54 12.30 -0.48
C PRO A 67 10.50 13.37 0.03
N ALA A 68 11.51 12.99 0.82
CA ALA A 68 12.52 13.92 1.32
C ALA A 68 13.41 14.44 0.20
N ASP A 69 13.82 13.55 -0.71
CA ASP A 69 14.68 13.89 -1.85
C ASP A 69 13.97 14.89 -2.77
N ILE A 70 12.66 14.71 -2.97
CA ILE A 70 11.85 15.60 -3.82
C ILE A 70 11.44 16.88 -3.09
N LEU A 71 11.09 16.85 -1.80
CA LEU A 71 10.55 18.04 -1.11
C LEU A 71 11.61 18.91 -0.46
N VAL A 72 12.58 18.31 0.24
CA VAL A 72 13.63 19.03 0.99
C VAL A 72 14.80 19.36 0.07
N GLY A 73 15.14 18.45 -0.84
CA GLY A 73 16.32 18.61 -1.70
C GLY A 73 17.59 18.82 -0.85
N ASN A 74 18.39 19.84 -1.20
CA ASN A 74 19.63 20.17 -0.49
C ASN A 74 19.46 21.21 0.62
N ASP A 75 18.28 21.83 0.75
CA ASP A 75 18.06 22.90 1.74
C ASP A 75 17.43 22.36 3.02
N LEU A 76 18.28 22.01 3.98
CA LEU A 76 17.87 21.53 5.29
C LEU A 76 17.33 22.63 6.22
N ARG A 77 17.30 23.90 5.76
CA ARG A 77 16.80 25.02 6.57
C ARG A 77 15.31 25.25 6.40
N ASP A 78 14.70 24.73 5.33
CA ASP A 78 13.26 24.83 5.12
C ASP A 78 12.51 23.82 6.03
N THR A 79 12.19 24.28 7.24
CA THR A 79 11.42 23.52 8.23
C THR A 79 10.05 23.09 7.69
N ARG A 80 9.44 23.88 6.81
CA ARG A 80 8.16 23.56 6.20
C ARG A 80 8.31 22.42 5.19
N ALA A 81 9.36 22.42 4.38
CA ALA A 81 9.67 21.31 3.48
C ALA A 81 9.95 20.01 4.25
N ILE A 82 10.65 20.10 5.38
CA ILE A 82 10.91 18.97 6.28
C ILE A 82 9.60 18.41 6.84
N ASP A 83 8.69 19.25 7.31
CA ASP A 83 7.42 18.81 7.88
C ASP A 83 6.47 18.24 6.80
N MET A 84 6.47 18.80 5.59
CA MET A 84 5.78 18.19 4.44
C MET A 84 6.35 16.81 4.11
N SER A 85 7.67 16.67 4.06
CA SER A 85 8.33 15.37 3.82
C SER A 85 7.99 14.34 4.90
N ARG A 86 8.00 14.76 6.17
CA ARG A 86 7.59 13.91 7.31
C ARG A 86 6.14 13.46 7.20
N ALA A 87 5.22 14.35 6.84
CA ALA A 87 3.81 14.03 6.66
C ALA A 87 3.57 13.08 5.49
N VAL A 88 4.20 13.31 4.33
CA VAL A 88 4.08 12.42 3.16
C VAL A 88 4.68 11.05 3.47
N SER A 89 5.87 11.00 4.07
CA SER A 89 6.53 9.73 4.46
C SER A 89 5.69 8.95 5.48
N ALA A 90 5.05 9.65 6.42
CA ALA A 90 4.12 9.04 7.37
C ALA A 90 2.89 8.43 6.68
N ALA A 91 2.37 9.07 5.62
CA ALA A 91 1.27 8.53 4.83
C ALA A 91 1.69 7.28 4.07
N CYS A 92 2.85 7.28 3.40
CA CYS A 92 3.34 6.10 2.70
C CYS A 92 3.59 4.92 3.67
N GLN A 93 4.09 5.19 4.87
CA GLN A 93 4.24 4.16 5.91
C GLN A 93 2.91 3.66 6.45
N ALA A 94 1.93 4.56 6.65
CA ALA A 94 0.59 4.18 7.08
C ALA A 94 -0.03 3.17 6.11
N GLU A 95 0.06 3.42 4.80
CA GLU A 95 -0.44 2.53 3.76
C GLU A 95 0.38 1.22 3.66
N ALA A 96 1.71 1.32 3.72
CA ALA A 96 2.58 0.14 3.57
C ALA A 96 2.49 -0.85 4.75
N TYR A 97 2.21 -0.36 5.96
CA TYR A 97 2.21 -1.16 7.19
C TYR A 97 0.83 -1.30 7.85
N ASP A 98 -0.25 -0.86 7.18
CA ASP A 98 -1.61 -0.81 7.74
C ASP A 98 -1.65 -0.13 9.13
N MET A 99 -0.90 0.98 9.26
CA MET A 99 -0.75 1.74 10.49
C MET A 99 -1.59 3.01 10.48
N SER A 100 -2.00 3.47 11.67
CA SER A 100 -2.70 4.75 11.78
C SER A 100 -1.79 5.93 11.41
N PHE A 101 -2.14 6.64 10.33
CA PHE A 101 -1.50 7.91 9.96
C PHE A 101 -1.46 8.91 11.12
N ALA A 102 -2.56 9.02 11.88
CA ALA A 102 -2.67 9.92 13.02
C ALA A 102 -1.70 9.57 14.17
N ARG A 103 -1.38 8.27 14.35
CA ARG A 103 -0.36 7.83 15.30
C ARG A 103 1.03 8.22 14.80
N LEU A 104 1.33 7.88 13.54
CA LEU A 104 2.63 8.09 12.90
C LEU A 104 3.04 9.57 12.81
N VAL A 105 2.09 10.49 12.63
CA VAL A 105 2.38 11.94 12.59
C VAL A 105 2.53 12.54 13.99
N ARG A 106 1.84 11.99 14.99
CA ARG A 106 2.00 12.39 16.40
C ARG A 106 3.38 12.01 16.92
N GLU A 107 3.86 10.81 16.60
CA GLU A 107 5.23 10.34 16.93
C GLU A 107 6.30 11.24 16.30
N ARG A 108 5.96 11.96 15.20
CA ARG A 108 6.83 12.93 14.54
C ARG A 108 6.65 14.38 15.03
N GLY A 109 5.84 14.60 16.07
CA GLY A 109 5.59 15.93 16.64
C GLY A 109 4.66 16.82 15.83
N ILE A 110 3.92 16.27 14.85
CA ILE A 110 3.02 17.04 13.98
C ILE A 110 1.57 16.87 14.47
N ALA A 111 0.87 17.99 14.65
CA ALA A 111 -0.55 17.98 14.98
C ALA A 111 -1.38 17.31 13.86
N ARG A 112 -2.31 16.43 14.22
CA ARG A 112 -3.10 15.63 13.26
C ARG A 112 -3.75 16.47 12.15
N VAL A 113 -4.44 17.54 12.53
CA VAL A 113 -5.15 18.41 11.56
C VAL A 113 -4.16 19.03 10.58
N HIS A 114 -3.04 19.54 11.10
CA HIS A 114 -1.99 20.14 10.29
C HIS A 114 -1.30 19.12 9.37
N ALA A 115 -1.15 17.88 9.82
CA ALA A 115 -0.51 16.82 9.07
C ALA A 115 -1.25 16.48 7.76
N TYR A 116 -2.59 16.51 7.75
CA TYR A 116 -3.36 16.31 6.51
C TYR A 116 -3.09 17.42 5.50
N THR A 117 -3.08 18.68 5.95
CA THR A 117 -2.75 19.83 5.08
C THR A 117 -1.33 19.75 4.53
N LEU A 118 -0.36 19.36 5.37
CA LEU A 118 1.03 19.18 4.96
C LEU A 118 1.19 18.04 3.95
N ARG A 119 0.50 16.92 4.17
CA ARG A 119 0.48 15.78 3.24
C ARG A 119 -0.04 16.21 1.88
N ASP A 120 -1.21 16.85 1.84
CA ASP A 120 -1.86 17.20 0.57
C ASP A 120 -1.05 18.25 -0.20
N ARG A 121 -0.47 19.23 0.51
CA ARG A 121 0.43 20.22 -0.08
C ARG A 121 1.73 19.58 -0.59
N GLY A 122 2.31 18.67 0.18
CA GLY A 122 3.51 17.93 -0.20
C GLY A 122 3.28 17.10 -1.47
N LEU A 123 2.16 16.36 -1.52
CA LEU A 123 1.76 15.57 -2.70
C LEU A 123 1.54 16.46 -3.94
N SER A 124 0.94 17.64 -3.77
CA SER A 124 0.77 18.59 -4.87
C SER A 124 2.12 19.05 -5.45
N ILE A 125 3.08 19.41 -4.59
CA ILE A 125 4.42 19.83 -5.00
C ILE A 125 5.17 18.67 -5.69
N ILE A 126 5.09 17.47 -5.11
CA ILE A 126 5.67 16.26 -5.68
C ILE A 126 5.12 16.03 -7.09
N SER A 127 3.80 16.06 -7.27
CA SER A 127 3.16 15.87 -8.58
C SER A 127 3.67 16.86 -9.62
N GLN A 128 3.80 18.14 -9.27
CA GLN A 128 4.35 19.17 -10.15
C GLN A 128 5.81 18.90 -10.50
N ARG A 129 6.64 18.51 -9.51
CA ARG A 129 8.05 18.22 -9.73
C ARG A 129 8.25 16.98 -10.61
N LEU A 130 7.49 15.91 -10.37
CA LEU A 130 7.51 14.69 -11.20
C LEU A 130 7.08 14.99 -12.63
N THR A 131 6.02 15.79 -12.81
CA THR A 131 5.58 16.25 -14.13
C THR A 131 6.70 17.02 -14.86
N LYS A 132 7.40 17.92 -14.16
CA LYS A 132 8.53 18.67 -14.72
C LYS A 132 9.73 17.75 -15.08
N MET A 133 9.93 16.67 -14.34
CA MET A 133 10.97 15.67 -14.61
C MET A 133 10.62 14.72 -15.76
N GLY A 134 9.42 14.82 -16.33
CA GLY A 134 8.95 13.90 -17.38
C GLY A 134 8.69 12.49 -16.87
N VAL A 135 8.49 12.30 -15.56
CA VAL A 135 8.12 11.01 -14.98
C VAL A 135 6.62 10.79 -15.22
N PRO A 136 6.21 9.72 -15.93
CA PRO A 136 4.81 9.42 -16.14
C PRO A 136 4.10 9.20 -14.80
N ALA A 137 3.01 9.93 -14.56
CA ALA A 137 2.18 9.70 -13.37
C ALA A 137 1.33 8.42 -13.48
N TRP A 138 1.22 7.88 -14.70
CA TRP A 138 0.48 6.66 -15.02
C TRP A 138 1.40 5.75 -15.85
N PRO A 139 1.38 4.43 -15.65
CA PRO A 139 1.98 3.52 -16.62
C PRO A 139 1.26 3.71 -17.96
N ASP A 140 2.02 3.86 -19.04
CA ASP A 140 1.51 4.18 -20.38
C ASP A 140 0.55 3.11 -20.98
N ASP A 141 0.28 2.02 -20.24
CA ASP A 141 -0.58 0.90 -20.64
C ASP A 141 -2.09 1.17 -20.45
N ALA A 142 -2.50 2.40 -20.15
CA ALA A 142 -3.90 2.77 -19.88
C ALA A 142 -4.60 3.53 -21.03
N ARG A 143 -4.13 3.39 -22.28
CA ARG A 143 -4.79 3.94 -23.47
C ARG A 143 -4.89 2.92 -24.60
#